data_AF-C7N6S4-F1
#
_entry.id   AF-C7N6S4-F1
#
_cell.length_a   1.000
_cell.length_b   1.000
_cell.length_c   1.000
_cell.angle_alpha   90.00
_cell.angle_beta   90.00
_cell.angle_gamma   90.00
#
_symmetry.space_group_name_H-M   'P 1'
#
loop_
_entity.id
_entity.type
_entity.pdbx_description
1 polymer ?
#
loop_
_entity_poly.entity_id
_entity_poly.type
_entity_poly.pdbx_seq_one_letter_code
_entity_poly.pdbx_strand_id
1 'polypeptide(L)'
;MARTVEYAYEAGEWARATCPGDRDCRTRWELLVQRTRSQARMPGRVLVKRDQVSVPGGVNHNLWPALSRMLIMADPALARTIFPRAVADLDGPEGAEVLARAYERATGGPPPWRDWREAAELARGASPASGAGTG
;
A
#
# COMPACT_ATOMS: atom_id res chain seq x y z
N MET A 1 -21.81 9.15 1.29
CA MET A 1 -20.46 8.65 0.93
C MET A 1 -20.40 7.19 1.35
N ALA A 2 -19.86 6.27 0.54
CA ALA A 2 -19.75 4.87 0.97
C ALA A 2 -18.78 4.77 2.15
N ARG A 3 -19.09 3.92 3.14
CA ARG A 3 -18.30 3.77 4.37
C ARG A 3 -16.83 3.42 4.09
N THR A 4 -16.57 2.73 2.98
CA THR A 4 -15.22 2.41 2.48
C THR A 4 -14.39 3.66 2.14
N VAL A 5 -15.03 4.70 1.60
CA VAL A 5 -14.37 5.96 1.22
C VAL A 5 -14.02 6.76 2.48
N GLU A 6 -14.88 6.75 3.50
CA GLU A 6 -14.57 7.33 4.81
C GLU A 6 -13.33 6.67 5.42
N TYR A 7 -13.27 5.33 5.40
CA TYR A 7 -12.09 4.59 5.85
C TYR A 7 -10.82 4.88 5.05
N ALA A 8 -10.92 5.26 3.77
CA ALA A 8 -9.75 5.68 3.01
C ALA A 8 -9.18 7.01 3.52
N TYR A 9 -10.03 7.98 3.85
CA TYR A 9 -9.58 9.23 4.46
C TYR A 9 -9.04 9.04 5.88
N GLU A 10 -9.70 8.20 6.69
CA GLU A 10 -9.20 7.79 8.00
C GLU A 10 -7.85 7.07 7.89
N ALA A 11 -7.63 6.28 6.84
CA ALA A 11 -6.35 5.63 6.57
C ALA A 11 -5.25 6.66 6.33
N GLY A 12 -5.54 7.73 5.57
CA GLY A 12 -4.61 8.84 5.37
C GLY A 12 -4.27 9.57 6.68
N GLU A 13 -5.26 9.85 7.51
CA GLU A 13 -5.07 10.46 8.84
C GLU A 13 -4.27 9.57 9.79
N TRP A 14 -4.63 8.28 9.86
CA TRP A 14 -3.89 7.30 10.63
C TRP A 14 -2.43 7.22 10.16
N ALA A 15 -2.19 7.23 8.84
CA ALA A 15 -0.86 7.12 8.26
C ALA A 15 0.00 8.36 8.54
N ARG A 16 -0.61 9.56 8.55
CA ARG A 16 0.04 10.83 8.89
C ARG A 16 0.43 10.93 10.36
N ALA A 17 -0.32 10.26 11.25
CA ALA A 17 -0.09 10.34 12.69
C ALA A 17 1.35 9.96 13.07
N THR A 18 1.85 10.57 14.14
CA THR A 18 3.21 10.33 14.64
C THR A 18 3.42 8.87 15.01
N CYS A 19 4.61 8.36 14.72
CA CYS A 19 5.01 7.01 15.06
C CYS A 19 5.11 6.85 16.59
N PRO A 20 4.39 5.88 17.22
CA PRO A 20 4.49 5.69 18.65
C PRO A 20 5.76 4.92 19.02
N GLY A 21 6.66 5.57 19.76
CA GLY A 21 7.74 4.89 20.50
C GLY A 21 9.00 4.55 19.72
N ASP A 22 9.14 4.99 18.47
CA ASP A 22 10.31 4.72 17.64
C ASP A 22 10.85 6.05 17.08
N ARG A 23 12.16 6.29 17.29
CA ARG A 23 12.84 7.55 16.92
C ARG A 23 13.21 7.59 15.44
N ASP A 24 13.18 6.44 14.77
CA ASP A 24 13.62 6.29 13.39
C ASP A 24 12.45 6.43 12.37
N CYS A 25 11.22 6.60 12.85
CA CYS A 25 10.03 6.90 12.04
C CYS A 25 9.34 8.17 12.56
N ARG A 26 9.03 9.09 11.65
CA ARG A 26 8.26 10.31 11.96
C ARG A 26 6.77 10.05 11.90
N THR A 27 6.33 9.19 10.98
CA THR A 27 4.91 8.89 10.76
C THR A 27 4.63 7.38 10.79
N ARG A 28 3.38 7.01 11.07
CA ARG A 28 2.92 5.62 10.95
C ARG A 28 3.02 5.10 9.52
N TRP A 29 2.95 5.98 8.52
CA TRP A 29 3.23 5.65 7.12
C TRP A 29 4.65 5.12 6.91
N GLU A 30 5.67 5.86 7.37
CA GLU A 30 7.08 5.47 7.23
C GLU A 30 7.33 4.09 7.88
N LEU A 31 6.78 3.89 9.09
CA LEU A 31 6.84 2.62 9.80
C LEU A 31 6.14 1.49 9.04
N LEU A 32 4.93 1.74 8.51
CA LEU A 32 4.19 0.77 7.72
C LEU A 32 4.98 0.35 6.47
N VAL A 33 5.57 1.30 5.74
CA VAL A 33 6.42 1.03 4.57
C VAL A 33 7.63 0.18 4.95
N GLN A 34 8.36 0.56 6.02
CA GLN A 34 9.54 -0.17 6.49
C GLN A 34 9.20 -1.62 6.86
N ARG A 35 8.13 -1.81 7.65
CA ARG A 35 7.68 -3.15 8.09
C ARG A 35 7.21 -3.99 6.92
N THR A 36 6.44 -3.40 6.00
CA THR A 36 5.95 -4.08 4.79
C THR A 36 7.12 -4.54 3.93
N ARG A 37 8.10 -3.66 3.67
CA ARG A 37 9.31 -4.03 2.90
C ARG A 37 10.14 -5.11 3.59
N SER A 38 10.29 -5.03 4.92
CA SER A 38 11.00 -6.06 5.68
C SER A 38 10.32 -7.42 5.58
N GLN A 39 8.98 -7.46 5.62
CA GLN A 39 8.22 -8.71 5.48
C GLN A 39 8.27 -9.25 4.05
N ALA A 40 8.17 -8.37 3.04
CA ALA A 40 8.22 -8.75 1.63
C ALA A 40 9.58 -9.37 1.21
N ARG A 41 10.66 -9.07 1.94
CA ARG A 41 11.99 -9.66 1.71
C ARG A 41 12.17 -11.05 2.31
N MET A 42 11.23 -11.55 3.12
CA MET A 42 11.35 -12.87 3.74
C MET A 42 11.08 -13.99 2.71
N PRO A 43 12.04 -14.89 2.42
CA PRO A 43 11.85 -15.97 1.47
C PRO A 43 10.67 -16.88 1.81
N GLY A 44 9.89 -17.29 0.80
CA GLY A 44 8.80 -18.27 0.95
C GLY A 44 7.52 -17.76 1.63
N ARG A 45 7.42 -16.46 1.91
CA ARG A 45 6.37 -15.89 2.77
C ARG A 45 5.52 -14.88 2.02
N VAL A 46 4.38 -15.34 1.47
CA VAL A 46 3.30 -14.46 0.98
C VAL A 46 2.51 -13.93 2.18
N LEU A 47 3.16 -13.15 3.04
CA LEU A 47 2.64 -12.77 4.37
C LEU A 47 1.51 -11.75 4.29
N VAL A 48 1.56 -10.83 3.33
CA VAL A 48 0.67 -9.66 3.28
C VAL A 48 -0.61 -9.95 2.48
N LYS A 49 -0.92 -11.24 2.28
CA LYS A 49 -2.01 -11.71 1.39
C LYS A 49 -3.41 -11.42 1.93
N ARG A 50 -3.55 -11.24 3.25
CA ARG A 50 -4.82 -11.02 3.96
C ARG A 50 -4.65 -10.24 5.26
N ASP A 51 -3.53 -10.44 5.94
CA ASP A 51 -3.29 -9.87 7.26
C ASP A 51 -2.67 -8.49 7.16
N GLN A 52 -3.22 -7.58 7.97
CA GLN A 52 -2.68 -6.27 8.22
C GLN A 52 -1.30 -6.39 8.87
N VAL A 53 -0.32 -5.65 8.36
CA VAL A 53 1.03 -5.61 8.94
C VAL A 53 0.93 -5.15 10.39
N SER A 54 1.45 -5.93 11.33
CA SER A 54 1.49 -5.54 12.74
C SER A 54 2.42 -4.34 12.92
N VAL A 55 1.83 -3.21 13.25
CA VAL A 55 2.52 -1.96 13.61
C VAL A 55 2.12 -1.56 15.03
N PRO A 56 3.05 -1.05 15.86
CA PRO A 56 2.72 -0.38 17.12
C PRO A 56 1.61 0.66 16.95
N GLY A 57 0.60 0.62 17.84
CA GLY A 57 -0.62 1.42 17.72
C GLY A 57 -1.72 0.81 16.83
N GLY A 58 -1.45 -0.34 16.19
CA GLY A 58 -2.41 -1.12 15.42
C GLY A 58 -2.85 -0.48 14.11
N VAL A 59 -3.11 -1.31 13.10
CA VAL A 59 -3.95 -0.94 11.95
C VAL A 59 -5.37 -1.40 12.28
N ASN A 60 -6.36 -0.53 12.10
CA ASN A 60 -7.75 -0.95 12.10
C ASN A 60 -8.03 -1.70 10.79
N HIS A 61 -8.65 -2.88 10.89
CA HIS A 61 -8.93 -3.76 9.74
C HIS A 61 -9.69 -3.07 8.60
N ASN A 62 -10.48 -2.04 8.93
CA ASN A 62 -11.23 -1.26 7.94
C ASN A 62 -10.35 -0.32 7.12
N LEU A 63 -9.18 0.08 7.63
CA LEU A 63 -8.23 0.96 6.94
C LEU A 63 -7.33 0.19 5.98
N TRP A 64 -7.12 -1.11 6.24
CA TRP A 64 -6.22 -1.95 5.45
C TRP A 64 -6.52 -1.98 3.95
N PRO A 65 -7.79 -2.03 3.48
CA PRO A 65 -8.10 -1.96 2.05
C PRO A 65 -7.53 -0.72 1.36
N ALA A 66 -7.55 0.45 2.01
CA ALA A 66 -6.95 1.68 1.47
C ALA A 66 -5.43 1.66 1.59
N LEU A 67 -4.90 1.33 2.79
CA LEU A 67 -3.46 1.32 3.05
C LEU A 67 -2.70 0.34 2.13
N SER A 68 -3.27 -0.85 1.89
CA SER A 68 -2.66 -1.86 1.02
C SER A 68 -2.53 -1.39 -0.44
N ARG A 69 -3.52 -0.65 -0.96
CA ARG A 69 -3.47 -0.04 -2.29
C ARG A 69 -2.50 1.14 -2.34
N MET A 70 -2.52 2.01 -1.33
CA MET A 70 -1.57 3.11 -1.19
C MET A 70 -0.12 2.61 -1.15
N LEU A 71 0.15 1.47 -0.49
CA LEU A 71 1.48 0.85 -0.47
C LEU A 71 1.94 0.44 -1.87
N ILE A 72 1.04 -0.15 -2.67
CA ILE A 72 1.33 -0.51 -4.06
C ILE A 72 1.54 0.74 -4.93
N MET A 73 0.75 1.80 -4.71
CA MET A 73 0.93 3.08 -5.40
C MET A 73 2.29 3.74 -5.08
N ALA A 74 2.78 3.54 -3.85
CA ALA A 74 4.10 4.02 -3.41
C ALA A 74 5.25 3.20 -4.00
N ASP A 75 5.05 1.88 -4.07
CA ASP A 75 6.08 0.91 -4.43
C ASP A 75 5.43 -0.28 -5.16
N PRO A 76 5.37 -0.24 -6.50
CA PRO A 76 4.74 -1.28 -7.31
C PRO A 76 5.27 -2.69 -7.03
N ALA A 77 6.54 -2.84 -6.65
CA ALA A 77 7.15 -4.14 -6.38
C ALA A 77 6.44 -4.89 -5.24
N LEU A 78 5.77 -4.15 -4.33
CA LEU A 78 4.97 -4.74 -3.25
C LEU A 78 3.77 -5.53 -3.78
N ALA A 79 3.28 -5.29 -4.99
CA ALA A 79 2.15 -6.03 -5.59
C ALA A 79 2.42 -7.53 -5.85
N ARG A 80 3.69 -7.97 -5.70
CA ARG A 80 4.09 -9.38 -5.71
C ARG A 80 3.80 -10.08 -4.37
N THR A 81 3.60 -9.31 -3.30
CA THR A 81 3.44 -9.80 -1.92
C THR A 81 2.13 -9.35 -1.27
N ILE A 82 1.61 -8.18 -1.66
CA ILE A 82 0.33 -7.62 -1.23
C ILE A 82 -0.72 -7.95 -2.30
N PHE A 83 -1.82 -8.57 -1.87
CA PHE A 83 -2.93 -8.93 -2.74
C PHE A 83 -4.23 -8.34 -2.16
N PRO A 84 -4.51 -7.05 -2.42
CA PRO A 84 -5.71 -6.42 -1.90
C PRO A 84 -6.96 -7.19 -2.35
N ARG A 85 -7.90 -7.43 -1.43
CA ARG A 85 -9.23 -7.93 -1.81
C ARG A 85 -9.94 -6.91 -2.70
N ALA A 86 -10.78 -7.36 -3.62
CA ALA A 86 -11.61 -6.47 -4.44
C ALA A 86 -12.58 -5.67 -3.54
N VAL A 87 -12.63 -4.36 -3.77
CA VAL A 87 -13.49 -3.41 -3.08
C VAL A 87 -13.95 -2.38 -4.11
N ALA A 88 -15.18 -2.52 -4.61
CA ALA A 88 -15.70 -1.75 -5.74
C ALA A 88 -15.51 -0.23 -5.56
N ASP A 89 -15.79 0.30 -4.36
CA ASP A 89 -15.66 1.73 -4.05
C ASP A 89 -14.23 2.28 -4.18
N LEU A 90 -13.20 1.42 -4.10
CA LEU A 90 -11.78 1.79 -4.20
C LEU A 90 -11.13 1.35 -5.51
N ASP A 91 -11.80 0.47 -6.25
CA ASP A 91 -11.30 -0.15 -7.48
C ASP A 91 -11.91 0.49 -8.74
N GLY A 92 -12.59 1.62 -8.61
CA GLY A 92 -13.04 2.46 -9.71
C GLY A 92 -12.11 3.66 -9.94
N PRO A 93 -12.28 4.40 -11.05
CA PRO A 93 -11.58 5.68 -11.28
C PRO A 93 -11.75 6.67 -10.12
N GLU A 94 -12.97 6.80 -9.58
CA GLU A 94 -13.26 7.65 -8.41
C GLU A 94 -12.53 7.14 -7.15
N GLY A 95 -12.43 5.82 -7.01
CA GLY A 95 -11.68 5.17 -5.93
C GLY A 95 -10.18 5.48 -5.99
N ALA A 96 -9.59 5.49 -7.19
CA ALA A 96 -8.20 5.86 -7.39
C ALA A 96 -7.94 7.32 -6.96
N GLU A 97 -8.85 8.26 -7.27
CA GLU A 97 -8.74 9.64 -6.80
C GLU A 97 -8.80 9.75 -5.27
N VAL A 98 -9.71 9.00 -4.64
CA VAL A 98 -9.82 8.93 -3.17
C VAL A 98 -8.52 8.43 -2.55
N LEU A 99 -7.94 7.37 -3.12
CA LEU A 99 -6.68 6.80 -2.65
C LEU A 99 -5.50 7.77 -2.84
N ALA A 100 -5.46 8.49 -3.96
CA ALA A 100 -4.44 9.50 -4.21
C ALA A 100 -4.52 10.64 -3.18
N ARG A 101 -5.73 11.13 -2.86
CA ARG A 101 -5.93 12.14 -1.81
C ARG A 101 -5.56 11.61 -0.43
N ALA A 102 -5.91 10.36 -0.11
CA ALA A 102 -5.52 9.73 1.14
C ALA A 102 -3.99 9.60 1.26
N TYR A 103 -3.31 9.29 0.16
CA TYR A 103 -1.85 9.24 0.07
C TYR A 103 -1.21 10.61 0.25
N GLU A 104 -1.72 11.64 -0.43
CA GLU A 104 -1.27 13.02 -0.25
C GLU A 104 -1.41 13.48 1.20
N ARG A 105 -2.50 13.08 1.83
CA ARG A 105 -2.74 13.35 3.25
C ARG A 105 -1.75 12.63 4.16
N ALA A 106 -1.38 11.39 3.83
CA ALA A 106 -0.42 10.59 4.57
C ALA A 106 1.04 11.09 4.45
N THR A 107 1.41 11.59 3.26
CA THR A 107 2.83 11.80 2.90
C THR A 107 3.19 13.25 2.59
N GLY A 108 2.20 14.13 2.39
CA GLY A 108 2.38 15.51 1.97
C GLY A 108 2.63 15.71 0.48
N GLY A 109 2.61 14.65 -0.35
CA GLY A 109 2.82 14.75 -1.79
C GLY A 109 2.04 13.68 -2.58
N PRO A 110 1.91 13.84 -3.91
CA PRO A 110 1.17 12.90 -4.72
C PRO A 110 1.84 11.52 -4.74
N PRO A 111 1.07 10.43 -4.91
CA PRO A 111 1.64 9.11 -5.09
C PRO A 111 2.41 9.04 -6.42
N PRO A 112 3.49 8.24 -6.50
CA PRO A 112 4.18 7.98 -7.76
C PRO A 112 3.28 7.34 -8.83
N TRP A 113 2.28 6.57 -8.39
CA TRP A 113 1.27 5.94 -9.24
C TRP A 113 -0.13 6.35 -8.81
N ARG A 114 -0.97 6.78 -9.75
CA ARG A 114 -2.36 7.21 -9.47
C ARG A 114 -3.33 6.05 -9.32
N ASP A 115 -3.20 5.00 -10.11
CA ASP A 115 -3.99 3.76 -9.98
C ASP A 115 -3.10 2.62 -9.47
N TRP A 116 -3.51 2.01 -8.36
CA TRP A 116 -2.80 0.89 -7.75
C TRP A 116 -2.81 -0.37 -8.63
N ARG A 117 -3.82 -0.54 -9.50
CA ARG A 117 -3.92 -1.68 -10.41
C ARG A 117 -2.91 -1.56 -11.54
N GLU A 118 -2.77 -0.39 -12.14
CA GLU A 118 -1.74 -0.12 -13.14
C GLU A 118 -0.34 -0.36 -12.55
N ALA A 119 -0.10 0.14 -11.33
CA ALA A 119 1.13 -0.14 -10.60
C ALA A 119 1.33 -1.65 -10.37
N ALA A 120 0.28 -2.37 -9.95
CA ALA A 120 0.34 -3.80 -9.73
C ALA A 120 0.60 -4.59 -11.02
N GLU A 121 -0.01 -4.20 -12.13
CA GLU A 121 0.18 -4.79 -13.45
C GLU A 121 1.61 -4.60 -13.93
N LEU A 122 2.21 -3.42 -13.77
CA LEU A 122 3.63 -3.21 -14.11
C LEU A 122 4.52 -4.20 -13.36
N ALA A 123 4.33 -4.36 -12.06
CA ALA A 123 5.17 -5.22 -11.23
C ALA A 123 5.01 -6.73 -11.53
N ARG A 124 3.82 -7.13 -12.00
CA ARG A 124 3.48 -8.51 -12.37
C ARG A 124 3.82 -8.84 -13.82
N GLY A 125 3.67 -7.87 -14.72
CA GLY A 125 4.04 -7.93 -16.14
C GLY A 125 5.55 -7.79 -16.37
N ALA A 126 6.28 -7.20 -15.42
CA ALA A 126 7.73 -7.33 -15.30
C ALA A 126 8.11 -8.76 -14.88
N SER A 127 7.85 -9.75 -15.76
CA SER A 127 8.62 -10.99 -15.76
C SER A 127 10.10 -10.63 -15.84
N PRO A 128 11.01 -11.32 -15.12
CA PRO A 128 12.42 -11.22 -15.45
C PRO A 128 12.51 -11.63 -16.92
N ALA A 129 12.94 -10.71 -17.79
CA ALA A 129 13.22 -11.04 -19.16
C ALA A 129 14.15 -12.27 -19.12
N SER A 130 13.63 -13.42 -19.55
CA SER A 130 14.46 -14.54 -19.95
C SER A 130 15.46 -13.96 -20.93
N GLY A 131 16.72 -13.88 -20.52
CA GLY A 131 17.83 -13.66 -21.42
C GLY A 131 17.86 -14.84 -22.39
N ALA A 132 17.09 -14.74 -23.47
CA ALA A 132 17.38 -15.46 -24.69
C ALA A 132 18.58 -14.74 -25.30
N GLY A 133 19.76 -15.13 -24.83
CA GLY A 133 21.02 -14.78 -25.47
C GLY A 133 20.97 -15.28 -26.90
N THR A 134 21.06 -14.36 -27.83
CA THR A 134 21.61 -14.60 -29.16
C THR A 134 23.07 -15.03 -29.01
N GLY A 135 23.41 -16.20 -29.54
CA GLY A 135 24.77 -16.73 -29.63
C GLY A 135 24.76 -18.11 -30.27
#